data_AF-A0A535A606-F1
#
_entry.id   AF-A0A535A606-F1
#
_cell.length_a   1.000
_cell.length_b   1.000
_cell.length_c   1.000
_cell.angle_alpha   90.00
_cell.angle_beta   90.00
_cell.angle_gamma   90.00
#
_symmetry.space_group_name_H-M   'P 1'
#
loop_
_entity.id
_entity.type
_entity.pdbx_description
1 polymer ?
#
loop_
_entity_poly.entity_id
_entity_poly.type
_entity_poly.pdbx_seq_one_letter_code
_entity_poly.pdbx_strand_id
1 'polypeptide(L)'
;MPTAGLPLPLRNALAALAIAALDDDSAVAALRWLAEPTGELAPGAAKRLADVHLVEPGGAVLLEVHATHAAVAAAHAARALSAAAAHRDALPPSSDTPIAVAIRGAAVLWREGLFFEVHEVLEAVWKTAKGDTRQALQGVIQIAVAYHHLSHGNSRGARTLMTEGRGRLERVPPSVLWPLDVGALLDATAPWATALVGRRPTPPAHPLLALAG
;
A
#
# COMPACT_ATOMS: atom_id res chain seq x y z
N MET A 1 7.96 17.95 9.89
CA MET A 1 7.21 18.78 8.92
C MET A 1 6.34 17.82 8.12
N PRO A 2 5.01 18.02 8.00
CA PRO A 2 4.21 17.22 7.08
C PRO A 2 4.79 17.38 5.67
N THR A 3 5.23 16.29 5.06
CA THR A 3 5.66 16.28 3.66
C THR A 3 4.43 16.53 2.81
N ALA A 4 4.49 17.56 1.95
CA ALA A 4 3.49 17.72 0.90
C ALA A 4 3.36 16.39 0.14
N GLY A 5 2.13 15.98 -0.15
CA GLY A 5 1.91 14.73 -0.88
C GLY A 5 2.56 14.78 -2.25
N LEU A 6 3.00 13.61 -2.73
CA LEU A 6 3.53 13.49 -4.08
C LEU A 6 2.49 13.97 -5.11
N PRO A 7 2.92 14.61 -6.21
CA PRO A 7 2.04 14.89 -7.34
C PRO A 7 1.30 13.63 -7.78
N LEU A 8 0.02 13.77 -8.11
CA LEU A 8 -0.86 12.65 -8.46
C LEU A 8 -0.25 11.70 -9.52
N PRO A 9 0.33 12.18 -10.63
CA PRO A 9 0.93 11.29 -11.62
C PRO A 9 2.08 10.45 -11.05
N LEU A 10 2.98 11.07 -10.27
CA LEU A 10 4.12 10.39 -9.66
C LEU A 10 3.66 9.36 -8.63
N ARG A 11 2.71 9.71 -7.77
CA ARG A 11 2.14 8.79 -6.77
C ARG A 11 1.55 7.56 -7.45
N ASN A 12 0.75 7.76 -8.49
CA ASN A 12 0.10 6.66 -9.20
C ASN A 12 1.11 5.77 -9.93
N ALA A 13 2.15 6.36 -10.53
CA ALA A 13 3.23 5.62 -11.19
C ALA A 13 4.01 4.74 -10.20
N LEU A 14 4.38 5.29 -9.04
CA LEU A 14 5.07 4.55 -7.97
C LEU A 14 4.20 3.43 -7.40
N ALA A 15 2.90 3.69 -7.21
CA ALA A 15 1.97 2.68 -6.73
C ALA A 15 1.83 1.51 -7.73
N ALA A 16 1.69 1.82 -9.02
CA ALA A 16 1.62 0.80 -10.07
C ALA A 16 2.88 -0.09 -10.10
N LEU A 17 4.08 0.51 -9.96
CA LEU A 17 5.33 -0.25 -9.90
C LEU A 17 5.43 -1.10 -8.63
N ALA A 18 5.08 -0.55 -7.47
CA ALA A 18 5.12 -1.27 -6.20
C ALA A 18 4.20 -2.50 -6.19
N ILE A 19 3.00 -2.36 -6.73
CA ILE A 19 2.03 -3.46 -6.83
C ILE A 19 2.51 -4.50 -7.84
N ALA A 20 2.98 -4.07 -9.02
CA ALA A 20 3.50 -4.99 -10.02
C ALA A 20 4.73 -5.78 -9.52
N ALA A 21 5.58 -5.16 -8.72
CA ALA A 21 6.80 -5.77 -8.19
C ALA A 21 6.55 -6.94 -7.24
N LEU A 22 5.34 -7.07 -6.69
CA LEU A 22 4.96 -8.27 -5.92
C LEU A 22 5.20 -9.53 -6.76
N ASP A 23 4.83 -9.52 -8.04
CA ASP A 23 4.86 -10.72 -8.88
C ASP A 23 5.76 -10.58 -10.14
N ASP A 24 6.29 -9.40 -10.45
CA ASP A 24 7.01 -9.14 -11.71
C ASP A 24 8.47 -8.66 -11.54
N ASP A 25 9.42 -9.43 -12.11
CA ASP A 25 10.86 -9.14 -12.01
C ASP A 25 11.27 -7.82 -12.68
N SER A 26 10.61 -7.43 -13.77
CA SER A 26 10.94 -6.18 -14.45
C SER A 26 10.44 -4.96 -13.67
N ALA A 27 9.36 -5.10 -12.89
CA ALA A 27 8.93 -4.07 -11.95
C ALA A 27 9.89 -3.97 -10.76
N VAL A 28 10.38 -5.10 -10.24
CA VAL A 28 11.46 -5.11 -9.23
C VAL A 28 12.72 -4.40 -9.77
N ALA A 29 13.13 -4.70 -11.01
CA ALA A 29 14.29 -4.05 -11.63
C ALA A 29 14.07 -2.53 -11.82
N ALA A 30 12.87 -2.10 -12.21
CA ALA A 30 12.51 -0.69 -12.31
C ALA A 30 12.60 0.03 -10.95
N LEU A 31 12.09 -0.60 -9.88
CA LEU A 31 12.18 -0.04 -8.52
C LEU A 31 13.63 0.01 -8.01
N ARG A 32 14.46 -0.99 -8.30
CA ARG A 32 15.90 -0.97 -7.96
C ARG A 32 16.59 0.23 -8.60
N TRP A 33 16.32 0.47 -9.88
CA TRP A 33 16.85 1.65 -10.55
C TRP A 33 16.29 2.95 -9.98
N LEU A 34 15.00 3.03 -9.62
CA LEU A 34 14.47 4.23 -8.96
C LEU A 34 15.09 4.51 -7.59
N ALA A 35 15.40 3.46 -6.83
CA ALA A 35 16.06 3.59 -5.54
C ALA A 35 17.51 4.09 -5.69
N GLU A 36 18.22 3.56 -6.69
CA GLU A 36 19.61 3.90 -7.00
C GLU A 36 19.79 4.01 -8.53
N PRO A 37 19.54 5.19 -9.14
CA PRO A 37 19.55 5.37 -10.59
C PRO A 37 20.97 5.45 -11.14
N THR A 38 21.70 4.35 -10.98
CA THR A 38 23.07 4.16 -11.44
C THR A 38 23.14 2.89 -12.29
N GLY A 39 24.04 2.88 -13.27
CA GLY A 39 24.25 1.73 -14.15
C GLY A 39 23.24 1.60 -15.28
N GLU A 40 23.28 0.46 -15.96
CA GLU A 40 22.47 0.16 -17.13
C GLU A 40 21.05 -0.24 -16.71
N LEU A 41 20.04 0.36 -17.35
CA LEU A 41 18.64 0.06 -17.11
C LEU A 41 18.21 -1.09 -18.01
N ALA A 42 17.90 -2.26 -17.42
CA ALA A 42 17.46 -3.43 -18.18
C ALA A 42 16.24 -3.10 -19.08
N PRO A 43 16.15 -3.64 -20.30
CA PRO A 43 15.10 -3.24 -21.26
C PRO A 43 13.66 -3.37 -20.73
N GLY A 44 13.37 -4.42 -19.96
CA GLY A 44 12.07 -4.59 -19.32
C GLY A 44 11.76 -3.52 -18.26
N ALA A 45 12.77 -3.14 -17.47
CA ALA A 45 12.64 -2.07 -16.47
C ALA A 45 12.45 -0.71 -17.15
N ALA A 46 13.22 -0.42 -18.21
CA ALA A 46 13.08 0.80 -19.01
C ALA A 46 11.67 0.92 -19.58
N LYS A 47 11.15 -0.17 -20.18
CA LYS A 47 9.79 -0.21 -20.70
C LYS A 47 8.76 0.10 -19.60
N ARG A 48 8.88 -0.53 -18.43
CA ARG A 48 7.93 -0.28 -17.33
C ARG A 48 7.96 1.16 -16.84
N LEU A 49 9.14 1.74 -16.64
CA LEU A 49 9.28 3.13 -16.23
C LEU A 49 8.67 4.10 -17.26
N ALA A 50 8.81 3.80 -18.56
CA ALA A 50 8.20 4.56 -19.63
C ALA A 50 6.67 4.40 -19.66
N ASP A 51 6.15 3.18 -19.50
CA ASP A 51 4.71 2.89 -19.47
C ASP A 51 4.00 3.68 -18.35
N VAL A 52 4.67 3.89 -17.21
CA VAL A 52 4.17 4.71 -16.09
C VAL A 52 4.63 6.18 -16.13
N HIS A 53 5.20 6.63 -17.24
CA HIS A 53 5.59 8.03 -17.49
C HIS A 53 6.56 8.59 -16.44
N LEU A 54 7.53 7.79 -16.01
CA LEU A 54 8.64 8.23 -15.15
C LEU A 54 9.89 8.58 -15.95
N VAL A 55 10.08 7.96 -17.11
CA VAL A 55 11.18 8.21 -18.06
C VAL A 55 10.61 8.29 -19.48
N GLU A 56 11.36 8.90 -20.40
CA GLU A 56 11.04 8.83 -21.83
C GLU A 56 11.15 7.38 -22.36
N PRO A 57 10.39 6.99 -23.40
CA PRO A 57 10.60 5.69 -24.06
C PRO A 57 12.05 5.51 -24.53
N GLY A 58 12.73 4.49 -24.00
CA GLY A 58 14.16 4.24 -24.26
C GLY A 58 15.12 5.14 -23.47
N GLY A 59 14.61 6.03 -22.62
CA GLY A 59 15.37 6.86 -21.72
C GLY A 59 15.72 6.14 -20.40
N ALA A 60 16.75 6.67 -19.74
CA ALA A 60 17.20 6.22 -18.41
C ALA A 60 17.44 7.44 -17.50
N VAL A 61 16.57 8.44 -17.62
CA VAL A 61 16.60 9.66 -16.79
C VAL A 61 15.16 9.97 -16.39
N LEU A 62 14.96 10.26 -15.11
CA LEU A 62 13.65 10.71 -14.63
C LEU A 62 13.21 11.98 -15.37
N LEU A 63 11.96 12.01 -15.80
CA LEU A 63 11.38 13.22 -16.41
C LEU A 63 11.54 14.42 -15.47
N GLU A 64 11.83 15.58 -16.03
CA GLU A 64 12.12 16.82 -15.28
C GLU A 64 11.01 17.18 -14.29
N VAL A 65 9.75 16.93 -14.66
CA VAL A 65 8.58 17.12 -13.80
C VAL A 65 8.64 16.32 -12.48
N HIS A 66 9.34 15.19 -12.47
CA HIS A 66 9.51 14.34 -11.30
C HIS A 66 10.85 14.56 -10.59
N ALA A 67 11.80 15.27 -11.20
CA ALA A 67 13.17 15.39 -10.70
C ALA A 67 13.25 15.99 -9.28
N THR A 68 12.39 16.97 -8.97
CA THR A 68 12.30 17.58 -7.63
C THR A 68 11.84 16.60 -6.54
N HIS A 69 11.24 15.47 -6.93
CA HIS A 69 10.74 14.43 -6.03
C HIS A 69 11.61 13.17 -6.05
N ALA A 70 12.76 13.16 -6.74
CA ALA A 70 13.59 11.97 -6.95
C ALA A 70 13.97 11.27 -5.63
N ALA A 71 14.36 12.03 -4.60
CA ALA A 71 14.70 11.44 -3.29
C ALA A 71 13.50 10.76 -2.61
N VAL A 72 12.29 11.32 -2.74
CA VAL A 72 11.07 10.73 -2.18
C VAL A 72 10.65 9.50 -2.99
N ALA A 73 10.80 9.54 -4.31
CA ALA A 73 10.57 8.41 -5.20
C ALA A 73 11.53 7.25 -4.90
N ALA A 74 12.82 7.53 -4.68
CA ALA A 74 13.81 6.53 -4.28
C ALA A 74 13.47 5.88 -2.93
N ALA A 75 13.09 6.68 -1.92
CA ALA A 75 12.67 6.17 -0.61
C ALA A 75 11.36 5.36 -0.67
N HIS A 76 10.44 5.71 -1.58
CA HIS A 76 9.25 4.89 -1.86
C HIS A 76 9.65 3.57 -2.51
N ALA A 77 10.52 3.61 -3.53
CA ALA A 77 10.99 2.43 -4.24
C ALA A 77 11.72 1.44 -3.32
N ALA A 78 12.55 1.91 -2.39
CA ALA A 78 13.21 1.07 -1.39
C ALA A 78 12.21 0.30 -0.50
N ARG A 79 11.16 0.97 -0.04
CA ARG A 79 10.07 0.36 0.73
C ARG A 79 9.27 -0.65 -0.11
N ALA A 80 8.98 -0.31 -1.36
CA ALA A 80 8.31 -1.21 -2.29
C ALA A 80 9.13 -2.47 -2.58
N LEU A 81 10.46 -2.35 -2.71
CA LEU A 81 11.36 -3.50 -2.85
C LEU A 81 11.36 -4.40 -1.61
N SER A 82 11.33 -3.81 -0.41
CA SER A 82 11.23 -4.58 0.83
C SER A 82 9.93 -5.37 0.90
N ALA A 83 8.80 -4.74 0.57
CA ALA A 83 7.49 -5.42 0.50
C ALA A 83 7.49 -6.55 -0.54
N ALA A 84 8.01 -6.27 -1.75
CA ALA A 84 8.09 -7.26 -2.83
C ALA A 84 8.94 -8.47 -2.46
N ALA A 85 10.10 -8.27 -1.84
CA ALA A 85 10.94 -9.36 -1.34
C ALA A 85 10.18 -10.21 -0.32
N ALA A 86 9.54 -9.58 0.68
CA ALA A 86 8.77 -10.29 1.70
C ALA A 86 7.58 -11.09 1.12
N HIS A 87 6.91 -10.58 0.08
CA HIS A 87 5.83 -11.31 -0.61
C HIS A 87 6.35 -12.50 -1.39
N ARG A 88 7.47 -12.35 -2.08
CA ARG A 88 8.07 -13.38 -2.93
C ARG A 88 8.72 -14.50 -2.15
N ASP A 89 9.27 -14.20 -0.98
CA ASP A 89 9.82 -15.20 -0.06
C ASP A 89 8.72 -16.05 0.60
N ALA A 90 7.50 -15.51 0.70
CA ALA A 90 6.34 -16.24 1.19
C ALA A 90 5.76 -17.11 0.07
N LEU A 91 5.81 -18.44 0.20
CA LEU A 91 5.03 -19.30 -0.69
C LEU A 91 3.54 -19.13 -0.39
N PRO A 92 2.72 -18.60 -1.32
CA PRO A 92 1.28 -18.62 -1.12
C PRO A 92 0.79 -20.08 -1.15
N PRO A 93 -0.20 -20.44 -0.32
CA PRO A 93 -0.90 -21.72 -0.47
C PRO A 93 -1.45 -21.86 -1.89
N SER A 94 -1.28 -23.04 -2.50
CA SER A 94 -1.75 -23.32 -3.86
C SER A 94 -3.27 -23.23 -4.05
N SER A 95 -4.03 -23.07 -2.97
CA SER A 95 -5.49 -22.95 -2.93
C SER A 95 -5.99 -21.55 -2.60
N ASP A 96 -5.12 -20.54 -2.54
CA ASP A 96 -5.52 -19.18 -2.18
C ASP A 96 -6.50 -18.58 -3.22
N THR A 97 -7.57 -17.97 -2.71
CA THR A 97 -8.52 -17.21 -3.53
C THR A 97 -7.90 -15.87 -3.96
N PRO A 98 -8.42 -15.18 -5.00
CA PRO A 98 -7.94 -13.85 -5.37
C PRO A 98 -7.98 -12.84 -4.21
N ILE A 99 -8.96 -12.95 -3.30
CA ILE A 99 -9.04 -12.11 -2.09
C ILE A 99 -7.91 -12.45 -1.12
N ALA A 100 -7.61 -13.75 -0.91
CA ALA A 100 -6.53 -14.17 -0.03
C ALA A 100 -5.17 -13.67 -0.55
N VAL A 101 -4.92 -13.78 -1.86
CA VAL A 101 -3.72 -13.24 -2.52
C VAL A 101 -3.63 -11.72 -2.30
N ALA A 102 -4.72 -10.99 -2.55
CA ALA A 102 -4.76 -9.53 -2.36
C ALA A 102 -4.50 -9.12 -0.90
N ILE A 103 -5.03 -9.87 0.07
CA ILE A 103 -4.80 -9.63 1.51
C ILE A 103 -3.33 -9.84 1.88
N ARG A 104 -2.67 -10.90 1.37
CA ARG A 104 -1.24 -11.14 1.63
C ARG A 104 -0.36 -10.03 1.03
N GLY A 105 -0.63 -9.64 -0.21
CA GLY A 105 0.04 -8.50 -0.84
C GLY A 105 -0.18 -7.20 -0.07
N ALA A 106 -1.41 -6.94 0.37
CA ALA A 106 -1.72 -5.80 1.23
C ALA A 106 -0.97 -5.85 2.57
N ALA A 107 -0.78 -7.02 3.18
CA ALA A 107 -0.07 -7.15 4.45
C ALA A 107 1.41 -6.75 4.36
N VAL A 108 2.11 -7.14 3.28
CA VAL A 108 3.51 -6.74 3.07
C VAL A 108 3.64 -5.25 2.72
N LEU A 109 2.71 -4.70 1.93
CA LEU A 109 2.70 -3.28 1.59
C LEU A 109 2.39 -2.42 2.82
N TRP A 110 1.44 -2.86 3.65
CA TRP A 110 1.09 -2.20 4.89
C TRP A 110 2.25 -2.13 5.85
N ARG A 111 3.03 -3.21 5.99
CA ARG A 111 4.24 -3.25 6.84
C ARG A 111 5.21 -2.12 6.51
N GLU A 112 5.33 -1.79 5.23
CA GLU A 112 6.22 -0.74 4.71
C GLU A 112 5.56 0.66 4.66
N GLY A 113 4.37 0.81 5.25
CA GLY A 113 3.62 2.06 5.25
C GLY A 113 3.14 2.50 3.86
N LEU A 114 3.03 1.57 2.90
CA LEU A 114 2.56 1.79 1.52
C LEU A 114 1.02 1.70 1.47
N PHE A 115 0.37 2.55 2.26
CA PHE A 115 -1.08 2.47 2.48
C PHE A 115 -1.93 2.83 1.26
N PHE A 116 -1.38 3.63 0.35
CA PHE A 116 -2.08 3.95 -0.89
C PHE A 116 -2.12 2.71 -1.80
N GLU A 117 -1.01 1.97 -1.86
CA GLU A 117 -0.87 0.72 -2.59
C GLU A 117 -1.76 -0.38 -1.99
N VAL A 118 -1.87 -0.44 -0.65
CA VAL A 118 -2.85 -1.32 0.02
C VAL A 118 -4.27 -1.04 -0.46
N HIS A 119 -4.65 0.24 -0.54
CA HIS A 119 -5.96 0.62 -1.06
C HIS A 119 -6.16 0.10 -2.49
N GLU A 120 -5.23 0.36 -3.40
CA GLU A 120 -5.34 -0.03 -4.81
C GLU A 120 -5.45 -1.57 -4.97
N VAL A 121 -4.62 -2.33 -4.24
CA VAL A 121 -4.65 -3.80 -4.26
C VAL A 121 -6.00 -4.35 -3.78
N LEU A 122 -6.50 -3.84 -2.66
CA LEU A 122 -7.77 -4.32 -2.10
C LEU A 122 -8.98 -3.80 -2.89
N GLU A 123 -8.89 -2.63 -3.52
CA GLU A 123 -9.97 -2.06 -4.33
C GLU A 123 -10.31 -2.98 -5.52
N ALA A 124 -9.29 -3.59 -6.14
CA ALA A 124 -9.46 -4.50 -7.27
C ALA A 124 -10.39 -5.68 -6.94
N VAL A 125 -10.20 -6.31 -5.77
CA VAL A 125 -11.07 -7.41 -5.31
C VAL A 125 -12.36 -6.92 -4.65
N TRP A 126 -12.35 -5.72 -4.05
CA TRP A 126 -13.54 -5.10 -3.48
C TRP A 126 -14.60 -4.81 -4.55
N LYS A 127 -14.19 -4.36 -5.75
CA LYS A 127 -15.10 -4.03 -6.85
C LYS A 127 -16.06 -5.16 -7.18
N THR A 128 -15.60 -6.41 -7.14
CA THR A 128 -16.39 -7.60 -7.46
C THR A 128 -16.97 -8.33 -6.25
N ALA A 129 -16.47 -8.05 -5.04
CA ALA A 129 -16.98 -8.62 -3.79
C ALA A 129 -18.42 -8.18 -3.47
N LYS A 130 -19.13 -9.02 -2.71
CA LYS A 130 -20.53 -8.80 -2.26
C LYS A 130 -20.68 -9.08 -0.76
N GLY A 131 -21.81 -8.66 -0.19
CA GLY A 131 -22.18 -8.96 1.20
C GLY A 131 -21.12 -8.51 2.22
N ASP A 132 -20.94 -9.32 3.25
CA ASP A 132 -20.02 -9.05 4.36
C ASP A 132 -18.56 -8.94 3.89
N THR A 133 -18.13 -9.75 2.92
CA THR A 133 -16.79 -9.66 2.32
C THR A 133 -16.53 -8.27 1.72
N ARG A 134 -17.50 -7.70 0.99
CA ARG A 134 -17.37 -6.34 0.44
C ARG A 134 -17.28 -5.30 1.55
N GLN A 135 -18.11 -5.42 2.59
CA GLN A 135 -18.10 -4.49 3.73
C GLN A 135 -16.79 -4.56 4.49
N ALA A 136 -16.26 -5.76 4.68
CA ALA A 136 -15.00 -5.97 5.35
C ALA A 136 -13.83 -5.40 4.54
N LEU A 137 -13.75 -5.68 3.23
CA LEU A 137 -12.72 -5.11 2.35
C LEU A 137 -12.75 -3.58 2.38
N GLN A 138 -13.96 -3.00 2.32
CA GLN A 138 -14.12 -1.55 2.44
C GLN A 138 -13.63 -1.03 3.80
N GLY A 139 -13.88 -1.76 4.88
CA GLY A 139 -13.38 -1.43 6.20
C GLY A 139 -11.85 -1.36 6.25
N VAL A 140 -11.16 -2.38 5.74
CA VAL A 140 -9.69 -2.41 5.68
C VAL A 140 -9.14 -1.29 4.80
N ILE A 141 -9.74 -1.07 3.63
CA ILE A 141 -9.38 0.03 2.72
C ILE A 141 -9.49 1.38 3.43
N GLN A 142 -10.60 1.66 4.12
CA GLN A 142 -10.78 2.92 4.83
C GLN A 142 -9.73 3.10 5.93
N ILE A 143 -9.37 2.05 6.68
CA ILE A 143 -8.31 2.13 7.69
C ILE A 143 -6.94 2.40 7.03
N ALA A 144 -6.62 1.75 5.90
CA ALA A 144 -5.39 2.04 5.15
C ALA A 144 -5.34 3.53 4.72
N VAL A 145 -6.43 4.03 4.12
CA VAL A 145 -6.52 5.45 3.70
C VAL A 145 -6.46 6.40 4.90
N ALA A 146 -6.94 5.99 6.08
CA ALA A 146 -6.78 6.77 7.31
C ALA A 146 -5.30 6.96 7.67
N TYR A 147 -4.49 5.89 7.60
CA TYR A 147 -3.03 5.98 7.80
C TYR A 147 -2.35 6.80 6.70
N HIS A 148 -2.79 6.66 5.44
CA HIS A 148 -2.32 7.52 4.35
C HIS A 148 -2.60 9.00 4.62
N HIS A 149 -3.77 9.34 5.14
CA HIS A 149 -4.07 10.72 5.52
C HIS A 149 -3.20 11.22 6.67
N LEU A 150 -2.87 10.37 7.65
CA LEU A 150 -1.96 10.76 8.75
C LEU A 150 -0.56 11.08 8.26
N SER A 151 -0.01 10.29 7.34
CA SER A 151 1.31 10.57 6.77
C SER A 151 1.38 11.88 5.97
N HIS A 152 0.22 12.41 5.58
CA HIS A 152 0.07 13.69 4.87
C HIS A 152 -0.49 14.83 5.75
N GLY A 153 -0.55 14.64 7.07
CA GLY A 153 -1.04 15.65 8.01
C GLY A 153 -2.56 15.88 8.01
N ASN A 154 -3.34 15.10 7.24
CA ASN A 154 -4.79 15.20 7.19
C ASN A 154 -5.44 14.42 8.36
N SER A 155 -5.29 14.95 9.58
CA SER A 155 -5.84 14.32 10.79
C SER A 155 -7.37 14.25 10.80
N ARG A 156 -8.05 15.19 10.14
CA ARG A 156 -9.52 15.19 10.04
C ARG A 156 -10.00 14.02 9.17
N GLY A 157 -9.45 13.86 7.97
CA GLY A 157 -9.79 12.76 7.08
C GLY A 157 -9.43 11.41 7.70
N ALA A 158 -8.26 11.34 8.34
CA ALA A 158 -7.84 10.14 9.06
C ALA A 158 -8.83 9.71 10.14
N ARG A 159 -9.31 10.64 10.98
CA ARG A 159 -10.31 10.33 12.01
C ARG A 159 -11.59 9.76 11.39
N THR A 160 -12.12 10.42 10.37
CA THR A 160 -13.37 9.97 9.72
C THR A 160 -13.22 8.53 9.19
N LEU A 161 -12.18 8.27 8.41
CA LEU A 161 -11.99 6.95 7.79
C LEU A 161 -11.60 5.87 8.79
N MET A 162 -10.85 6.20 9.85
CA MET A 162 -10.56 5.25 10.93
C MET A 162 -11.85 4.83 11.65
N THR A 163 -12.72 5.79 11.99
CA THR A 163 -14.00 5.50 12.65
C THR A 163 -14.92 4.68 11.76
N GLU A 164 -15.09 5.09 10.50
CA GLU A 164 -15.96 4.37 9.56
C GLU A 164 -15.45 2.97 9.24
N GLY A 165 -14.16 2.85 8.94
CA GLY A 165 -13.56 1.57 8.55
C GLY A 165 -13.65 0.53 9.66
N ARG A 166 -13.32 0.94 10.90
CA ARG A 166 -13.51 0.08 12.08
C ARG A 166 -14.96 -0.31 12.29
N GLY A 167 -15.89 0.65 12.19
CA GLY A 167 -17.31 0.38 12.35
C GLY A 167 -17.86 -0.60 11.31
N ARG A 168 -17.27 -0.70 10.11
CA ARG A 168 -17.62 -1.74 9.14
C ARG A 168 -17.13 -3.11 9.59
N LEU A 169 -15.87 -3.19 10.02
CA LEU A 169 -15.26 -4.43 10.49
C LEU A 169 -15.95 -4.99 11.74
N GLU A 170 -16.42 -4.14 12.64
CA GLU A 170 -17.17 -4.53 13.84
C GLU A 170 -18.54 -5.17 13.53
N ARG A 171 -19.07 -4.99 12.31
CA ARG A 171 -20.42 -5.45 11.91
C ARG A 171 -20.40 -6.70 11.02
N VAL A 172 -19.23 -7.26 10.75
CA VAL A 172 -19.07 -8.45 9.91
C VAL A 172 -18.44 -9.59 10.73
N PRO A 173 -18.61 -10.86 10.32
CA PRO A 173 -17.93 -11.97 11.00
C PRO A 173 -16.40 -11.81 10.96
N PRO A 174 -15.67 -12.02 12.07
CA PRO A 174 -14.21 -11.85 12.09
C PRO A 174 -13.45 -12.72 11.07
N SER A 175 -14.02 -13.88 10.70
CA SER A 175 -13.43 -14.81 9.74
C SER A 175 -13.78 -14.52 8.27
N VAL A 176 -14.50 -13.43 7.97
CA VAL A 176 -15.04 -13.16 6.62
C VAL A 176 -13.96 -12.82 5.58
N LEU A 177 -12.78 -12.38 6.04
CA LEU A 177 -11.64 -12.03 5.17
C LEU A 177 -10.44 -12.91 5.42
N TRP A 178 -10.56 -14.23 5.29
CA TRP A 178 -9.38 -15.09 5.30
C TRP A 178 -8.34 -14.65 4.25
N PRO A 179 -7.04 -14.51 4.59
CA PRO A 179 -6.38 -14.87 5.86
C PRO A 179 -6.19 -13.71 6.85
N LEU A 180 -6.85 -12.56 6.70
CA LEU A 180 -6.75 -11.44 7.64
C LEU A 180 -7.39 -11.78 8.98
N ASP A 181 -6.67 -11.52 10.08
CA ASP A 181 -7.25 -11.49 11.42
C ASP A 181 -7.91 -10.12 11.67
N VAL A 182 -9.21 -10.05 11.41
CA VAL A 182 -10.01 -8.82 11.59
C VAL A 182 -10.05 -8.39 13.07
N GLY A 183 -10.08 -9.34 14.00
CA GLY A 183 -10.09 -9.06 15.44
C GLY A 183 -8.80 -8.37 15.87
N ALA A 184 -7.66 -8.95 15.50
CA ALA A 184 -6.35 -8.36 15.78
C ALA A 184 -6.19 -6.97 15.16
N LEU A 185 -6.71 -6.74 13.95
CA LEU A 185 -6.72 -5.41 13.34
C LEU A 185 -7.56 -4.40 14.14
N LEU A 186 -8.75 -4.79 14.61
CA LEU A 186 -9.60 -3.96 15.45
C LEU A 186 -8.95 -3.65 16.81
N ASP A 187 -8.27 -4.60 17.44
CA ASP A 187 -7.58 -4.34 18.70
C ASP A 187 -6.39 -3.39 18.48
N ALA A 188 -5.57 -3.67 17.47
CA ALA A 188 -4.36 -2.91 17.20
C ALA A 188 -4.64 -1.46 16.74
N THR A 189 -5.78 -1.22 16.09
CA THR A 189 -6.19 0.13 15.66
C THR A 189 -7.01 0.89 16.72
N ALA A 190 -7.36 0.27 17.86
CA ALA A 190 -8.21 0.92 18.87
C ALA A 190 -7.53 2.11 19.57
N PRO A 191 -6.23 2.04 19.94
CA PRO A 191 -5.50 3.20 20.45
C PRO A 191 -5.43 4.35 19.45
N TRP A 192 -5.32 4.04 18.16
CA TRP A 192 -5.33 5.03 17.08
C TRP A 192 -6.66 5.74 16.97
N ALA A 193 -7.78 5.00 16.92
CA ALA A 193 -9.11 5.58 16.87
C ALA A 193 -9.37 6.50 18.08
N THR A 194 -8.98 6.06 19.28
CA THR A 194 -9.10 6.85 20.51
C THR A 194 -8.30 8.14 20.44
N ALA A 195 -7.05 8.07 19.99
CA ALA A 195 -6.19 9.25 19.85
C ALA A 195 -6.75 10.25 18.82
N LEU A 196 -7.21 9.78 17.67
CA LEU A 196 -7.76 10.63 16.60
C LEU A 196 -9.05 11.33 17.01
N VAL A 197 -9.96 10.63 17.70
CA VAL A 197 -11.20 11.22 18.24
C VAL A 197 -10.87 12.23 19.33
N GLY A 198 -9.99 11.87 20.25
CA GLY A 198 -9.55 12.73 21.35
C GLY A 198 -8.60 13.87 20.95
N ARG A 199 -8.18 13.93 19.68
CA ARG A 199 -7.14 14.85 19.17
C ARG A 199 -5.85 14.81 20.01
N ARG A 200 -5.48 13.61 20.45
CA ARG A 200 -4.28 13.31 21.22
C ARG A 200 -3.16 12.84 20.28
N PRO A 201 -1.89 12.84 20.73
CA PRO A 201 -0.81 12.20 19.99
C PRO A 201 -1.18 10.75 19.64
N THR A 202 -0.98 10.37 18.38
CA THR A 202 -1.18 8.99 17.92
C THR A 202 0.01 8.11 18.37
N PRO A 203 -0.16 6.77 18.41
CA PRO A 203 0.96 5.86 18.59
C PRO A 203 2.09 6.11 17.57
N PRO A 204 3.34 5.75 17.90
CA PRO A 204 4.51 6.13 17.09
C PRO A 204 4.66 5.31 15.80
N ALA A 205 4.08 4.11 15.74
CA ALA A 205 4.17 3.22 14.58
C ALA A 205 2.82 2.54 14.35
N HIS A 206 2.39 2.49 13.08
CA HIS A 206 1.18 1.77 12.71
C HIS A 206 1.31 0.29 13.06
N PRO A 207 0.22 -0.41 13.40
CA PRO A 207 0.26 -1.83 13.67
C PRO A 207 0.55 -2.60 12.38
N LEU A 208 0.88 -3.88 12.48
CA LEU A 208 0.94 -4.78 11.33
C LEU A 208 -0.48 -5.30 10.98
N LEU A 209 -0.70 -5.67 9.72
CA LEU A 209 -1.85 -6.51 9.36
C LEU A 209 -1.54 -7.95 9.78
N ALA A 210 -2.12 -8.39 10.88
CA ALA A 210 -2.01 -9.76 11.35
C ALA A 210 -2.75 -10.71 10.40
N LEU A 211 -2.07 -11.77 9.99
CA LEU A 211 -2.69 -12.86 9.21
C LEU A 211 -2.93 -14.03 10.15
N ALA A 212 -4.12 -14.62 10.06
CA ALA A 212 -4.46 -15.87 10.72
C ALA A 212 -3.60 -17.01 10.14
N GLY A 213 -3.13 -17.88 11.04
CA GLY A 213 -2.34 -19.08 10.71
C GLY A 213 -3.20 -20.28 10.33
#